data_AF-A0A3B0X5W7-F1
#
_entry.id   AF-A0A3B0X5W7-F1
#
_cell.length_a   1.000
_cell.length_b   1.000
_cell.length_c   1.000
_cell.angle_alpha   90.00
_cell.angle_beta   90.00
_cell.angle_gamma   90.00
#
_symmetry.space_group_name_H-M   'P 1'
#
loop_
_entity.id
_entity.type
_entity.pdbx_description
1 polymer ?
#
loop_
_entity_poly.entity_id
_entity_poly.type
_entity_poly.pdbx_seq_one_letter_code
_entity_poly.pdbx_strand_id
1 'polypeptide(L)'
;MTATLTSTVYTEISIGFKKIEELEKAISELNLKVLEIPREALFLSGKAYLKYRKNKGTKNSPLPDFFIGAHVSVEDFNLITRDTSKYKTYFPQVKLIHPEH
;
A
#
# COMPACT_ATOMS: atom_id res chain seq x y z
N MET A 1 4.04 -18.23 -4.83
CA MET A 1 3.42 -16.99 -4.33
C MET A 1 4.21 -15.84 -4.90
N THR A 2 3.61 -14.99 -5.74
CA THR A 2 4.30 -13.83 -6.32
C THR A 2 4.08 -12.63 -5.41
N ALA A 3 5.14 -11.96 -4.98
CA ALA A 3 5.05 -10.75 -4.17
C ALA A 3 5.08 -9.51 -5.08
N THR A 4 4.28 -8.51 -4.73
CA THR A 4 4.10 -7.30 -5.53
C THR A 4 4.25 -6.05 -4.69
N LEU A 5 4.79 -4.99 -5.29
CA LEU A 5 4.91 -3.67 -4.70
C LEU A 5 3.88 -2.74 -5.34
N THR A 6 3.26 -1.89 -4.53
CA THR A 6 2.51 -0.75 -5.08
C THR A 6 3.49 0.33 -5.52
N SER A 7 3.11 1.19 -6.47
CA SER A 7 3.90 2.36 -6.86
C SER A 7 4.23 3.28 -5.67
N THR A 8 3.37 3.34 -4.65
CA THR A 8 3.64 4.07 -3.40
C THR A 8 4.80 3.47 -2.62
N VAL A 9 4.83 2.14 -2.42
CA VAL A 9 5.95 1.47 -1.74
C VAL A 9 7.24 1.59 -2.55
N TYR A 10 7.16 1.46 -3.88
CA TYR A 10 8.29 1.72 -4.78
C TYR A 10 8.88 3.13 -4.54
N THR A 11 8.02 4.14 -4.43
CA THR A 11 8.44 5.53 -4.18
C THR A 11 9.17 5.66 -2.86
N GLU A 12 8.66 5.03 -1.79
CA GLU A 12 9.28 5.08 -0.46
C GLU A 12 10.65 4.41 -0.42
N ILE A 13 10.79 3.22 -1.01
CA ILE A 13 12.08 2.50 -1.02
C ILE A 13 13.11 3.15 -1.95
N SER A 14 12.67 3.87 -2.98
CA SER A 14 13.57 4.51 -3.95
C SER A 14 14.51 5.54 -3.32
N ILE A 15 14.11 6.14 -2.19
CA ILE A 15 14.93 7.08 -1.40
C ILE A 15 16.24 6.44 -0.93
N GLY A 16 16.26 5.12 -0.73
CA GLY A 16 17.45 4.37 -0.32
C GLY A 16 18.48 4.11 -1.42
N PHE A 17 18.16 4.42 -2.68
CA PHE A 17 18.98 4.12 -3.85
C PHE A 17 19.52 5.40 -4.48
N LYS A 18 20.75 5.35 -5.02
CA LYS A 18 21.34 6.52 -5.70
C LYS A 18 20.92 6.62 -7.16
N LYS A 19 20.52 5.49 -7.74
CA LYS A 19 20.20 5.34 -9.16
C LYS A 19 18.99 4.42 -9.34
N ILE A 20 18.17 4.70 -10.35
CA ILE A 20 16.99 3.88 -10.65
C ILE A 20 17.39 2.44 -11.03
N GLU A 21 18.53 2.27 -11.70
CA GLU A 21 19.03 0.97 -12.12
C GLU A 21 19.40 0.06 -10.93
N GLU A 22 19.84 0.63 -9.81
CA GLU A 22 20.15 -0.13 -8.59
C GLU A 22 18.86 -0.66 -7.94
N LEU A 23 17.81 0.16 -7.92
CA LEU A 23 16.49 -0.21 -7.40
C LEU A 23 15.83 -1.28 -8.27
N GLU A 24 15.79 -1.07 -9.60
CA GLU A 24 15.21 -2.02 -10.54
C GLU A 24 15.92 -3.37 -10.48
N LYS A 25 17.26 -3.37 -10.32
CA LYS A 25 18.03 -4.60 -10.12
C LYS A 25 17.60 -5.33 -8.84
N ALA A 26 17.48 -4.63 -7.71
CA ALA A 26 17.06 -5.23 -6.44
C ALA A 26 15.63 -5.80 -6.51
N ILE A 27 14.70 -5.09 -7.16
CA ILE A 27 13.32 -5.56 -7.38
C ILE A 27 13.30 -6.84 -8.22
N SER A 28 14.09 -6.87 -9.29
CA SER A 28 14.24 -8.03 -10.17
C SER A 28 14.85 -9.24 -9.45
N GLU A 29 15.92 -9.04 -8.66
CA GLU A 29 16.55 -10.08 -7.85
C GLU A 29 15.60 -10.70 -6.82
N LEU A 30 14.66 -9.90 -6.28
CA LEU A 30 13.63 -10.36 -5.35
C LEU A 30 12.39 -10.93 -6.05
N ASN A 31 12.37 -10.98 -7.38
CA ASN A 31 11.24 -11.45 -8.19
C ASN A 31 9.93 -10.69 -7.89
N LEU A 32 10.06 -9.41 -7.54
CA LEU A 32 8.94 -8.52 -7.22
C LEU A 32 8.40 -7.88 -8.50
N LYS A 33 7.08 -7.67 -8.56
CA LYS A 33 6.45 -6.85 -9.60
C LYS A 33 5.94 -5.54 -9.02
N VAL A 34 6.21 -4.43 -9.69
CA VAL A 34 5.61 -3.13 -9.35
C VAL A 34 4.28 -3.01 -10.09
N LEU A 35 3.22 -2.68 -9.35
CA LEU A 35 1.88 -2.52 -9.90
C LEU A 35 1.46 -1.05 -9.84
N GLU A 36 0.94 -0.56 -10.96
CA GLU A 36 0.21 0.71 -11.01
C GLU A 36 -1.10 0.60 -10.24
N ILE A 37 -1.56 1.72 -9.70
CA ILE A 37 -2.80 1.76 -8.92
C ILE A 37 -3.97 1.98 -9.90
N PRO A 38 -4.95 1.06 -9.98
CA PRO A 38 -6.10 1.23 -10.87
C PRO A 38 -6.95 2.43 -10.44
N ARG A 39 -7.72 2.99 -11.38
CA ARG A 39 -8.54 4.21 -11.13
C ARG A 39 -9.59 3.98 -10.06
N GLU A 40 -10.14 2.77 -10.00
CA GLU A 40 -11.09 2.29 -9.01
C GLU A 40 -10.48 2.36 -7.60
N ALA A 41 -9.22 1.95 -7.45
CA ALA A 41 -8.50 2.04 -6.19
C ALA A 41 -8.18 3.50 -5.81
N LEU A 42 -7.81 4.34 -6.78
CA LEU A 42 -7.63 5.78 -6.54
C LEU A 42 -8.93 6.43 -6.03
N PHE A 43 -10.07 6.09 -6.64
CA PHE A 43 -11.37 6.58 -6.22
C PHE A 43 -11.75 6.09 -4.82
N LEU A 44 -11.58 4.80 -4.55
CA LEU A 44 -11.84 4.18 -3.26
C LEU A 44 -10.95 4.80 -2.15
N SER A 45 -9.67 5.03 -2.44
CA SER A 45 -8.72 5.71 -1.54
C SER A 45 -9.25 7.08 -1.12
N GLY A 46 -9.73 7.89 -2.06
CA GLY A 46 -10.32 9.20 -1.77
C GLY A 46 -11.55 9.12 -0.85
N LYS A 47 -12.43 8.14 -1.04
CA LYS A 47 -13.61 7.92 -0.18
C LYS A 47 -13.20 7.48 1.23
N ALA A 48 -12.27 6.55 1.33
CA ALA A 48 -11.76 6.06 2.61
C ALA A 48 -11.03 7.18 3.39
N TYR A 49 -10.23 7.98 2.70
CA TYR A 49 -9.54 9.14 3.29
C TYR A 49 -10.51 10.21 3.78
N LEU A 50 -11.57 10.51 3.01
CA LEU A 50 -12.61 11.44 3.46
C LEU A 50 -13.31 10.93 4.73
N LYS A 51 -13.63 9.63 4.80
CA LYS A 51 -14.20 9.00 6.01
C LYS A 51 -13.23 9.08 7.19
N TYR A 52 -11.94 8.86 6.95
CA TYR A 52 -10.90 9.02 7.96
C TYR A 52 -10.87 10.44 8.54
N ARG A 53 -10.82 11.47 7.69
CA ARG A 53 -10.77 12.87 8.10
C ARG A 53 -11.99 13.29 8.93
N LYS A 54 -13.18 12.79 8.57
CA LYS A 54 -14.42 13.06 9.32
C LYS A 54 -14.40 12.45 10.73
N ASN A 55 -13.73 11.30 10.91
CA ASN A 55 -13.81 10.52 12.15
C ASN A 55 -12.68 10.80 13.16
N LYS A 56 -11.56 11.43 12.79
CA LYS A 56 -10.36 11.49 13.65
C LYS A 56 -9.74 12.86 13.93
N GLY A 57 -10.43 13.97 13.64
CA GLY A 57 -9.91 15.32 13.96
C GLY A 57 -8.49 15.54 13.40
N THR A 58 -7.54 16.00 14.24
CA THR A 58 -6.16 16.39 13.88
C THR A 58 -5.17 15.24 13.60
N LYS A 59 -5.60 13.97 13.55
CA LYS A 59 -4.67 12.87 13.22
C LYS A 59 -4.32 12.89 11.73
N ASN A 60 -3.02 12.91 11.40
CA ASN A 60 -2.50 12.88 10.03
C ASN A 60 -2.04 11.47 9.64
N SER A 61 -2.98 10.57 9.35
CA SER A 61 -2.57 9.35 8.62
C SER A 61 -2.16 9.77 7.21
N PRO A 62 -1.00 9.31 6.72
CA PRO A 62 -0.54 9.68 5.39
C PRO A 62 -1.50 9.14 4.34
N LEU A 63 -1.84 9.97 3.35
CA LEU A 63 -2.61 9.57 2.16
C LEU A 63 -2.04 8.30 1.47
N PRO A 64 -0.71 8.08 1.41
CA PRO A 64 -0.09 6.81 1.00
C PRO A 64 -0.77 5.52 1.51
N ASP A 65 -1.12 5.44 2.79
CA ASP A 65 -1.72 4.21 3.35
C ASP A 65 -3.09 3.90 2.74
N PHE A 66 -3.85 4.92 2.37
CA PHE A 66 -5.15 4.75 1.73
C PHE A 66 -5.01 4.29 0.28
N PHE A 67 -3.94 4.70 -0.42
CA PHE A 67 -3.63 4.16 -1.73
C PHE A 67 -3.29 2.66 -1.66
N ILE A 68 -2.45 2.26 -0.69
CA ILE A 68 -2.10 0.85 -0.50
C ILE A 68 -3.34 0.02 -0.17
N GLY A 69 -4.12 0.44 0.82
CA GLY A 69 -5.31 -0.30 1.26
C GLY A 69 -6.38 -0.42 0.18
N ALA A 70 -6.59 0.64 -0.60
CA ALA A 70 -7.54 0.62 -1.69
C ALA A 70 -7.07 -0.24 -2.87
N HIS A 71 -5.79 -0.20 -3.22
CA HIS A 71 -5.22 -1.03 -4.27
C HIS A 71 -5.41 -2.51 -3.95
N VAL A 72 -4.95 -2.94 -2.77
CA VAL A 72 -5.08 -4.33 -2.32
C VAL A 72 -6.55 -4.76 -2.27
N SER A 73 -7.45 -3.87 -1.85
CA SER A 73 -8.88 -4.17 -1.80
C SER A 73 -9.53 -4.35 -3.17
N VAL A 74 -9.10 -3.61 -4.19
CA VAL A 74 -9.71 -3.65 -5.52
C VAL A 74 -9.21 -4.84 -6.31
N GLU A 75 -7.92 -5.15 -6.19
CA GLU A 75 -7.26 -6.25 -6.90
C GLU A 75 -7.33 -7.60 -6.16
N ASP A 76 -8.04 -7.65 -5.02
CA ASP A 76 -8.20 -8.85 -4.18
C ASP A 76 -6.86 -9.49 -3.74
N PHE A 77 -5.90 -8.65 -3.36
CA PHE A 77 -4.61 -9.10 -2.85
C PHE A 77 -4.64 -9.30 -1.32
N ASN A 78 -3.67 -10.08 -0.83
CA ASN A 78 -3.34 -10.11 0.60
C ASN A 78 -2.32 -9.00 0.91
N LEU A 79 -2.51 -8.26 1.99
CA LEU A 79 -1.56 -7.23 2.42
C LEU A 79 -0.66 -7.74 3.54
N ILE A 80 0.65 -7.77 3.27
CA ILE A 80 1.67 -7.97 4.30
C ILE A 80 1.92 -6.62 4.98
N THR A 81 1.62 -6.51 6.28
CA THR A 81 1.83 -5.25 7.03
C THR A 81 2.01 -5.47 8.52
N ARG A 82 2.80 -4.58 9.13
CA ARG A 82 2.95 -4.50 10.60
C ARG A 82 1.85 -3.63 11.24
N ASP A 83 1.38 -2.58 10.57
CA ASP A 83 0.24 -1.78 11.04
C ASP A 83 -1.06 -2.38 10.52
N THR A 84 -1.74 -3.17 11.34
CA THR A 84 -3.02 -3.81 10.96
C THR A 84 -4.26 -2.98 11.29
N SER A 85 -4.13 -2.03 12.23
CA SER A 85 -5.26 -1.32 12.85
C SER A 85 -6.03 -0.48 11.83
N LYS A 86 -5.30 0.22 10.96
CA LYS A 86 -5.85 1.11 9.94
C LYS A 86 -6.59 0.35 8.85
N TYR A 87 -5.96 -0.70 8.31
CA TYR A 87 -6.55 -1.50 7.24
C TYR A 87 -7.81 -2.23 7.71
N LYS A 88 -7.82 -2.77 8.95
CA LYS A 88 -9.05 -3.33 9.55
C LYS A 88 -10.20 -2.33 9.64
N THR A 89 -9.91 -1.04 9.87
CA THR A 89 -10.93 0.00 10.03
C THR A 89 -11.51 0.46 8.70
N TYR A 90 -10.66 0.68 7.69
CA TYR A 90 -11.05 1.33 6.43
C TYR A 90 -11.19 0.36 5.25
N PHE A 91 -10.59 -0.81 5.34
CA PHE A 91 -10.58 -1.86 4.31
C PHE A 91 -10.79 -3.25 4.94
N PRO A 92 -11.90 -3.48 5.67
CA PRO A 92 -12.12 -4.70 6.46
C PRO A 92 -12.13 -6.01 5.64
N GLN A 93 -12.37 -5.93 4.33
CA GLN A 93 -12.32 -7.04 3.38
C GLN A 93 -10.89 -7.48 3.03
N VAL A 94 -9.88 -6.64 3.29
CA VAL A 94 -8.49 -6.96 2.96
C VAL A 94 -7.97 -8.01 3.92
N LYS A 95 -7.50 -9.14 3.37
CA LYS A 95 -6.83 -10.17 4.15
C LYS A 95 -5.43 -9.71 4.51
N LEU A 96 -5.17 -9.57 5.81
CA LEU A 96 -3.89 -9.12 6.35
C LEU A 96 -3.01 -10.32 6.71
N ILE A 97 -1.77 -10.28 6.24
CA ILE A 97 -0.70 -11.16 6.67
C ILE A 97 0.17 -10.35 7.62
N HIS A 98 0.14 -10.71 8.90
CA HIS A 98 1.04 -10.13 9.89
C HIS A 98 2.25 -11.05 10.02
N PRO A 99 3.44 -10.65 9.54
CA PRO A 99 4.63 -11.45 9.77
C PRO A 99 4.93 -11.42 11.27
N GLU A 100 4.95 -12.59 11.90
CA GLU A 100 5.40 -12.72 13.29
C GLU A 100 6.92 -12.51 13.34
N HIS A 101 7.37 -11.84 14.40
CA HIS A 101 8.75 -11.86 14.85
C HIS A 101 8.88 -12.92 15.93
#